data_AF-W6KRU9-F1
#
_entry.id   AF-W6KRU9-F1
#
_cell.length_a   1.000
_cell.length_b   1.000
_cell.length_c   1.000
_cell.angle_alpha   90.00
_cell.angle_beta   90.00
_cell.angle_gamma   90.00
#
_symmetry.space_group_name_H-M   'P 1'
#
loop_
_entity.id
_entity.type
_entity.pdbx_description
1 polymer ?
#
loop_
_entity_poly.entity_id
_entity_poly.type
_entity_poly.pdbx_seq_one_letter_code
_entity_poly.pdbx_strand_id
1 'polypeptide(L)'
;MLEDFRALRSKVDNAIDQNLSLKDCSEISDEVELGLASSPNSDELKALNYRWQTYLSKRYAKDHALGSFFNDITQQLLKRKSEQPLEEILEFLNKDESH
;
A
#
# COMPACT_ATOMS: atom_id res chain seq x y z
N MET A 1 2.73 28.38 3.05
CA MET A 1 2.06 27.61 1.97
C MET A 1 3.06 26.90 1.06
N LEU A 2 3.96 27.60 0.36
CA LEU A 2 4.94 26.95 -0.55
C LEU A 2 6.12 26.29 0.18
N GLU A 3 6.54 26.86 1.32
CA GLU A 3 7.56 26.26 2.20
C GLU A 3 7.05 25.01 2.90
N ASP A 4 5.81 25.02 3.37
CA ASP A 4 5.15 23.86 4.00
C ASP A 4 5.02 22.69 3.02
N PHE A 5 4.64 22.97 1.76
CA PHE A 5 4.60 21.94 0.71
C PHE A 5 5.98 21.34 0.41
N ARG A 6 7.03 22.17 0.30
CA ARG A 6 8.40 21.68 0.06
C ARG A 6 8.91 20.82 1.20
N ALA A 7 8.63 21.21 2.44
CA ALA A 7 8.99 20.43 3.63
C ALA A 7 8.27 19.07 3.62
N LEU A 8 6.95 19.05 3.40
CA LEU A 8 6.16 17.83 3.31
C LEU A 8 6.62 16.92 2.17
N ARG A 9 6.87 17.49 0.99
CA ARG A 9 7.42 16.75 -0.15
C ARG A 9 8.76 16.11 0.19
N SER A 10 9.65 16.84 0.85
CA SER A 10 10.94 16.30 1.28
C SER A 10 10.79 15.17 2.29
N LYS A 11 9.82 15.25 3.22
CA LYS A 11 9.52 14.15 4.16
C LYS A 11 9.06 12.89 3.43
N VAL A 12 8.11 13.03 2.50
CA VAL A 12 7.61 11.91 1.68
C VAL A 12 8.74 11.31 0.84
N ASP A 13 9.54 12.14 0.17
CA ASP A 13 10.65 11.68 -0.66
C ASP A 13 11.68 10.91 0.18
N ASN A 14 12.07 11.46 1.34
CA ASN A 14 12.99 10.80 2.27
C ASN A 14 12.43 9.47 2.81
N ALA A 15 11.14 9.41 3.14
CA ALA A 15 10.51 8.19 3.65
C ALA A 15 10.50 7.08 2.60
N ILE A 16 10.24 7.43 1.33
CA ILE A 16 10.29 6.51 0.19
C ILE A 16 11.73 6.03 -0.03
N ASP A 17 12.70 6.94 -0.06
CA ASP A 17 14.11 6.62 -0.33
C ASP A 17 14.72 5.76 0.79
N GLN A 18 14.34 6.03 2.04
CA GLN A 18 14.75 5.22 3.21
C GLN A 18 13.94 3.93 3.36
N ASN A 19 12.91 3.73 2.53
CA ASN A 19 12.06 2.54 2.53
C ASN A 19 11.49 2.22 3.94
N LEU A 20 10.97 3.27 4.59
CA LEU A 20 10.41 3.19 5.95
C LEU A 20 9.31 2.14 6.07
N SER A 21 9.18 1.54 7.26
CA SER A 21 8.11 0.59 7.53
C SER A 21 6.76 1.31 7.60
N LEU A 22 5.66 0.59 7.34
CA LEU A 22 4.31 1.18 7.44
C LEU A 22 4.01 1.77 8.83
N LYS A 23 4.60 1.20 9.89
CA LYS A 23 4.42 1.69 11.26
C LYS A 23 5.00 3.09 11.46
N ASP A 24 6.08 3.40 10.74
CA ASP A 24 6.78 4.69 10.83
C ASP A 24 6.19 5.74 9.87
N CYS A 25 5.18 5.37 9.07
CA CYS A 25 4.59 6.20 8.02
C CYS A 25 3.33 6.96 8.45
N SER A 26 2.83 6.77 9.69
CA SER A 26 1.55 7.34 10.14
C SER A 26 1.58 8.87 10.16
N GLU A 27 2.61 9.47 10.77
CA GLU A 27 2.73 10.93 10.90
C GLU A 27 2.78 11.61 9.53
N ILE A 28 3.53 11.03 8.58
CA ILE A 28 3.62 11.56 7.21
C ILE A 28 2.26 11.47 6.50
N SER A 29 1.52 10.38 6.72
CA SER A 29 0.17 10.22 6.16
C SER A 29 -0.79 11.29 6.69
N ASP A 30 -0.76 11.54 8.01
CA ASP A 30 -1.59 12.58 8.64
C ASP A 30 -1.26 13.97 8.07
N GLU A 31 0.03 14.29 7.90
CA GLU A 31 0.45 15.56 7.31
C GLU A 31 0.03 15.72 5.84
N VAL A 32 0.08 14.63 5.04
CA VAL A 32 -0.39 14.64 3.65
C VAL A 32 -1.90 14.84 3.57
N GLU A 33 -2.67 14.18 4.44
CA GLU A 33 -4.12 14.34 4.52
C GLU A 33 -4.52 15.75 4.96
N LEU A 34 -3.87 16.30 5.99
CA LEU A 34 -4.09 17.67 6.44
C LEU A 34 -3.74 18.69 5.35
N GLY A 35 -2.65 18.47 4.61
CA GLY A 35 -2.28 19.29 3.46
C GLY A 35 -3.36 19.30 2.39
N LEU A 36 -3.88 18.12 2.01
CA LEU A 36 -4.97 17.99 1.05
C LEU A 36 -6.27 18.64 1.54
N ALA A 37 -6.66 18.45 2.80
CA ALA A 37 -7.86 19.06 3.37
C ALA A 37 -7.77 20.59 3.36
N SER A 38 -6.57 21.13 3.60
CA SER A 38 -6.30 22.57 3.60
C SER A 38 -6.21 23.17 2.19
N SER A 39 -6.00 22.35 1.16
CA SER A 39 -5.84 22.79 -0.23
C SER A 39 -6.33 21.72 -1.23
N PRO A 40 -7.64 21.44 -1.26
CA PRO A 40 -8.20 20.29 -1.98
C PRO A 40 -8.09 20.40 -3.51
N ASN A 41 -7.88 21.61 -4.03
CA ASN A 41 -7.71 21.87 -5.45
C ASN A 41 -6.24 21.92 -5.88
N SER A 42 -5.28 21.69 -4.98
CA SER A 42 -3.86 21.69 -5.33
C SER A 42 -3.48 20.40 -6.08
N ASP A 43 -3.12 20.54 -7.35
CA ASP A 43 -2.63 19.42 -8.16
C ASP A 43 -1.30 18.87 -7.65
N GLU A 44 -0.45 19.73 -7.08
CA GLU A 44 0.83 19.34 -6.48
C GLU A 44 0.63 18.44 -5.26
N LEU A 45 -0.33 18.76 -4.39
CA LEU A 45 -0.66 17.93 -3.23
C LEU A 45 -1.36 16.64 -3.64
N LYS A 46 -2.22 16.67 -4.66
CA LYS A 46 -2.83 15.45 -5.21
C LYS A 46 -1.78 14.51 -5.78
N ALA A 47 -0.80 15.04 -6.52
CA ALA A 47 0.30 14.25 -7.07
C ALA A 47 1.19 13.68 -5.95
N LEU A 48 1.48 14.47 -4.93
CA LEU A 48 2.25 14.01 -3.77
C LEU A 48 1.52 12.89 -3.01
N ASN A 49 0.23 13.07 -2.73
CA ASN A 49 -0.59 12.05 -2.10
C ASN A 49 -0.68 10.77 -2.94
N TYR A 50 -0.88 10.89 -4.25
CA TYR A 50 -0.88 9.72 -5.13
C TYR A 50 0.43 8.93 -5.05
N ARG A 51 1.58 9.63 -5.10
CA ARG A 51 2.90 9.00 -4.95
C ARG A 51 3.04 8.31 -3.59
N TRP A 52 2.60 8.98 -2.52
CA TRP A 52 2.63 8.46 -1.17
C TRP A 52 1.77 7.20 -1.00
N GLN A 53 0.50 7.25 -1.42
CA GLN A 53 -0.41 6.10 -1.37
C GLN A 53 0.08 4.92 -2.22
N THR A 54 0.70 5.20 -3.37
CA THR A 54 1.33 4.18 -4.21
C THR A 54 2.49 3.50 -3.48
N TYR A 55 3.31 4.26 -2.77
CA TYR A 55 4.39 3.71 -1.94
C TYR A 55 3.83 2.84 -0.82
N LEU A 56 2.88 3.34 -0.02
CA LEU A 56 2.26 2.60 1.07
C LEU A 56 1.61 1.29 0.60
N SER A 57 0.90 1.32 -0.52
CA SER A 57 0.28 0.13 -1.11
C SER A 57 1.31 -0.93 -1.51
N LYS A 58 2.41 -0.52 -2.14
CA LYS A 58 3.51 -1.43 -2.50
C LYS A 58 4.21 -1.96 -1.25
N ARG A 59 4.38 -1.12 -0.24
CA ARG A 59 5.00 -1.49 1.04
C ARG A 59 4.15 -2.52 1.77
N TYR A 60 2.84 -2.32 1.85
CA TYR A 60 1.88 -3.29 2.39
C TYR A 60 1.94 -4.63 1.67
N ALA A 61 1.86 -4.61 0.33
CA ALA A 61 1.95 -5.83 -0.44
C ALA A 61 3.27 -6.60 -0.23
N LYS A 62 4.38 -5.88 -0.02
CA LYS A 62 5.69 -6.46 0.27
C LYS A 62 5.78 -7.01 1.69
N ASP A 63 5.38 -6.22 2.69
CA ASP A 63 5.47 -6.60 4.11
C ASP A 63 4.59 -7.80 4.46
N HIS A 64 3.47 -7.96 3.74
CA HIS A 64 2.55 -9.10 3.88
C HIS A 64 2.78 -10.20 2.82
N ALA A 65 3.88 -10.13 2.04
CA ALA A 65 4.21 -11.11 1.01
C ALA A 65 3.07 -11.45 0.04
N LEU A 66 2.17 -10.51 -0.23
CA LEU A 66 0.93 -10.76 -0.99
C LEU A 66 1.20 -11.30 -2.40
N GLY A 67 2.31 -10.89 -3.01
CA GLY A 67 2.72 -11.41 -4.32
C GLY A 67 2.98 -12.91 -4.31
N SER A 68 3.63 -13.44 -3.26
CA SER A 68 3.85 -14.89 -3.11
C SER A 68 2.52 -15.59 -2.87
N PHE A 69 1.74 -15.05 -1.92
CA PHE A 69 0.43 -15.58 -1.56
C PHE A 69 -0.50 -15.74 -2.77
N PHE A 70 -0.67 -14.69 -3.59
CA PHE A 70 -1.52 -14.76 -4.78
C PHE A 70 -0.97 -15.72 -5.84
N ASN A 71 0.35 -15.80 -5.98
CA ASN A 71 0.98 -16.75 -6.90
C ASN A 71 0.69 -18.19 -6.48
N ASP A 72 0.82 -18.50 -5.18
CA ASP A 72 0.63 -19.85 -4.65
C ASP A 72 -0.82 -20.33 -4.83
N ILE A 73 -1.79 -19.47 -4.51
CA ILE A 73 -3.22 -19.73 -4.77
C ILE A 73 -3.47 -19.95 -6.25
N THR A 74 -2.99 -19.06 -7.10
CA THR A 74 -3.22 -19.14 -8.55
C THR A 74 -2.64 -20.43 -9.12
N GLN A 75 -1.43 -20.81 -8.71
CA GLN A 75 -0.80 -22.07 -9.13
C GLN A 75 -1.61 -23.29 -8.67
N GLN A 76 -2.17 -23.27 -7.47
CA GLN A 76 -3.02 -24.37 -6.99
C GLN A 76 -4.30 -24.51 -7.82
N LEU A 77 -5.00 -23.41 -8.07
CA LEU A 77 -6.23 -23.39 -8.88
C LEU A 77 -5.97 -23.88 -10.31
N LEU A 78 -4.89 -23.41 -10.94
CA LEU A 78 -4.50 -23.80 -12.30
C LEU A 78 -4.11 -25.28 -12.38
N LYS A 79 -3.36 -25.80 -11.40
CA LYS A 79 -2.96 -27.22 -11.36
C LYS A 79 -4.17 -28.15 -11.23
N ARG A 80 -5.13 -27.77 -10.39
CA ARG A 80 -6.36 -28.56 -10.16
C ARG A 80 -7.41 -28.37 -11.25
N LYS A 81 -7.27 -27.35 -12.10
CA LYS A 81 -8.29 -26.90 -13.06
C LYS A 81 -9.63 -26.73 -12.35
N SER A 82 -9.61 -25.97 -11.26
CA SER A 82 -10.74 -25.83 -10.35
C SER A 82 -12.02 -25.45 -11.12
N GLU A 83 -13.09 -26.22 -10.90
CA GLU A 83 -14.44 -25.89 -11.37
C GLU A 83 -15.14 -24.88 -10.44
N GLN A 84 -14.60 -24.69 -9.23
CA GLN A 84 -15.12 -23.85 -8.14
C GLN A 84 -13.99 -23.02 -7.52
N PRO A 85 -13.36 -22.12 -8.30
CA PRO A 85 -12.14 -21.44 -7.89
C PRO A 85 -12.34 -20.48 -6.70
N LEU A 86 -13.55 -19.94 -6.52
CA LEU A 86 -13.83 -19.03 -5.41
C LEU A 86 -13.90 -19.79 -4.07
N GLU A 87 -14.57 -20.95 -4.06
CA GLU A 87 -14.64 -21.82 -2.88
C GLU A 87 -13.24 -22.30 -2.46
N GLU A 88 -12.39 -22.70 -3.42
CA GLU A 88 -11.02 -23.11 -3.13
C GLU A 88 -10.13 -21.97 -2.60
N ILE A 89 -10.34 -20.73 -3.06
CA ILE A 89 -9.66 -19.55 -2.50
C ILE A 89 -10.06 -19.35 -1.03
N LEU A 90 -11.36 -19.46 -0.72
CA LEU A 90 -11.86 -19.33 0.65
C LEU A 90 -11.27 -20.42 1.56
N GLU A 91 -11.21 -21.67 1.07
CA GLU A 91 -10.56 -22.75 1.82
C GLU A 91 -9.07 -22.52 2.06
N PHE A 92 -8.36 -21.94 1.08
CA PHE A 92 -6.95 -21.60 1.21
C PHE A 92 -6.74 -20.54 2.30
N LEU A 93 -7.53 -19.46 2.24
CA LEU A 93 -7.51 -18.38 3.24
C LEU A 93 -7.76 -18.91 4.66
N ASN A 94 -8.75 -19.79 4.83
CA ASN A 94 -9.11 -20.36 6.13
C ASN A 94 -8.04 -21.30 6.72
N LYS A 95 -7.17 -21.89 5.89
CA LYS A 95 -6.09 -22.78 6.36
C LYS A 95 -4.90 -22.01 6.91
N ASP A 96 -4.62 -20.82 6.38
CA ASP A 96 -3.53 -19.96 6.85
C ASP A 96 -3.82 -19.30 8.21
N GLU A 97 -5.07 -19.22 8.66
CA GLU A 97 -5.42 -18.69 10.00
C GLU A 97 -5.04 -19.62 11.18
N SER A 98 -4.59 -20.84 10.90
CA SER A 98 -4.29 -21.86 11.93
C SER A 98 -2.82 -21.89 12.42
N HIS A 99 -2.00 -20.89 12.04
CA HIS A 99 -0.57 -20.81 12.38
C HIS A 99 -0.18 -19.53 13.10
#